data_AF-A0A3L7SUD7-F1
#
_entry.id   AF-A0A3L7SUD7-F1
#
_cell.length_a   1.000
_cell.length_b   1.000
_cell.length_c   1.000
_cell.angle_alpha   90.00
_cell.angle_beta   90.00
_cell.angle_gamma   90.00
#
_symmetry.space_group_name_H-M   'P 1'
#
loop_
_entity.id
_entity.type
_entity.pdbx_description
1 polymer ?
#
loop_
_entity_poly.entity_id
_entity_poly.type
_entity_poly.pdbx_seq_one_letter_code
_entity_poly.pdbx_strand_id
1 'polypeptide(L)'
;MISSPLLQEKNTTPRSGWYLFLLPLFFWAIALFAISDALLFWIKGEAKYEQNILKEWLEEARVFRKSLPELIDNYRKLISRDSTKLGPPQDELKQMVLVRREEIDQHLRALGEPPTKIHPDILPLFPTFYEIEITIAEESDRPIRWASGLPFRPEQCQVLEYMIAENAKVKLYYQLHAYDRRRSIEQEKLSRGRWLFLVGAGLALAVTLQSLYSYFRERTRFIQAQKVNQAAAFAEKEMLAQQLVAKAAEKDSVELRSQMYAGVGIMAGSYAHNIKNLLVRPLDLLRRCIANKALDQQTSSMLGEVENTLGAVAVRLEQILNAVRR
;
A
#
# COMPACT_ATOMS: atom_id res chain seq x y z
N MET A 1 -13.95 -54.73 5.91
CA MET A 1 -13.22 -53.72 6.70
C MET A 1 -12.68 -52.70 5.71
N ILE A 2 -13.42 -51.60 5.51
CA ILE A 2 -13.11 -50.54 4.55
C ILE A 2 -12.81 -49.31 5.39
N SER A 3 -11.57 -48.83 5.35
CA SER A 3 -11.16 -47.61 6.04
C SER A 3 -11.25 -46.43 5.07
N SER A 4 -12.24 -45.57 5.29
CA SER A 4 -12.47 -44.32 4.57
C SER A 4 -11.41 -43.27 4.96
N PRO A 5 -10.78 -42.56 4.01
CA PRO A 5 -10.03 -41.35 4.31
C PRO A 5 -10.94 -40.14 4.02
N LEU A 6 -11.79 -39.78 5.00
CA LEU A 6 -12.55 -38.54 4.95
C LEU A 6 -11.97 -37.54 5.95
N LEU A 7 -11.58 -36.39 5.39
CA LEU A 7 -11.57 -35.08 6.03
C LEU A 7 -10.50 -34.83 7.10
N GLN A 8 -9.25 -34.72 6.64
CA GLN A 8 -8.27 -33.88 7.33
C GLN A 8 -8.41 -32.45 6.81
N GLU A 9 -9.48 -31.77 7.27
CA GLU A 9 -9.69 -30.34 7.03
C GLU A 9 -8.67 -29.56 7.85
N LYS A 10 -7.56 -29.20 7.19
CA LYS A 10 -6.49 -28.38 7.78
C LYS A 10 -7.04 -26.96 7.94
N ASN A 11 -7.58 -26.67 9.11
CA ASN A 11 -7.95 -25.33 9.56
C ASN A 11 -6.72 -24.40 9.55
N THR A 12 -6.39 -23.85 8.39
CA THR A 12 -5.50 -22.69 8.28
C THR A 12 -6.34 -21.47 8.66
N THR A 13 -6.23 -21.07 9.91
CA THR A 13 -6.69 -19.76 10.38
C THR A 13 -6.16 -18.67 9.42
N PRO A 14 -7.01 -17.77 8.92
CA PRO A 14 -6.54 -16.65 8.14
C PRO A 14 -5.74 -15.75 9.09
N ARG A 15 -4.40 -15.85 9.03
CA ARG A 15 -3.50 -14.91 9.71
C ARG A 15 -3.93 -13.50 9.30
N SER A 16 -4.49 -12.76 10.24
CA SER A 16 -5.11 -11.47 10.01
C SER A 16 -4.10 -10.53 9.34
N GLY A 17 -4.45 -10.04 8.15
CA GLY A 17 -3.61 -9.12 7.36
C GLY A 17 -3.44 -7.73 7.97
N TRP A 18 -3.73 -7.54 9.26
CA TRP A 18 -3.64 -6.25 9.94
C TRP A 18 -2.18 -5.75 10.01
N TYR A 19 -1.21 -6.67 10.05
CA TYR A 19 0.21 -6.35 9.99
C TYR A 19 0.62 -5.62 8.70
N LEU A 20 -0.12 -5.81 7.60
CA LEU A 20 0.13 -5.12 6.32
C LEU A 20 -0.19 -3.61 6.39
N PHE A 21 -1.03 -3.19 7.34
CA PHE A 21 -1.41 -1.79 7.55
C PHE A 21 -0.64 -1.14 8.71
N LEU A 22 -0.24 -1.91 9.73
CA LEU A 22 0.51 -1.40 10.88
C LEU A 22 1.95 -1.00 10.50
N LEU A 23 2.60 -1.74 9.61
CA LEU A 23 3.96 -1.45 9.16
C LEU A 23 4.10 -0.06 8.52
N PRO A 24 3.30 0.31 7.50
CA PRO A 24 3.40 1.63 6.88
C PRO A 24 3.00 2.76 7.85
N LEU A 25 2.03 2.53 8.75
CA LEU A 25 1.64 3.52 9.76
C LEU A 25 2.80 3.84 10.72
N PHE A 26 3.57 2.82 11.11
CA PHE A 26 4.74 2.98 11.98
C PHE A 26 5.84 3.81 11.32
N PHE A 27 6.15 3.57 10.05
CA PHE A 27 7.12 4.38 9.30
C PHE A 27 6.65 5.83 9.12
N TRP A 28 5.37 6.05 8.88
CA TRP A 28 4.78 7.40 8.83
C TRP A 28 4.87 8.13 10.17
N ALA A 29 4.62 7.44 11.28
CA ALA A 29 4.73 8.02 12.62
C ALA A 29 6.17 8.44 12.96
N ILE A 30 7.16 7.62 12.62
CA ILE A 30 8.59 7.95 12.81
C ILE A 30 8.98 9.16 11.95
N ALA A 31 8.55 9.20 10.68
CA ALA A 31 8.85 10.31 9.78
C ALA A 31 8.26 11.63 10.32
N LEU A 32 7.00 11.62 10.76
CA LEU A 32 6.35 12.81 11.32
C LEU A 32 6.99 13.25 12.64
N PHE A 33 7.35 12.32 13.52
CA PHE A 33 8.02 12.63 14.78
C PHE A 33 9.38 13.30 14.53
N ALA A 34 10.22 12.72 13.67
CA ALA A 34 11.52 13.28 13.32
C ALA A 34 11.43 14.69 12.70
N ILE A 35 10.41 14.94 11.86
CA ILE A 35 10.16 16.26 11.26
C ILE A 35 9.71 17.26 12.33
N SER A 36 8.83 16.85 13.24
CA SER A 36 8.30 17.74 14.28
C SER A 36 9.36 18.19 15.27
N ASP A 37 10.24 17.28 15.69
CA ASP A 37 11.31 17.57 16.65
C ASP A 37 12.38 18.48 16.02
N ALA A 38 12.77 18.19 14.77
CA ALA A 38 13.70 19.03 14.02
C ALA A 38 13.15 20.44 13.78
N LEU A 39 11.86 20.58 13.41
CA LEU A 39 11.22 21.88 13.22
C LEU A 39 11.12 22.69 14.51
N LEU A 40 10.74 22.05 15.63
CA LEU A 40 10.60 22.75 16.91
C LEU A 40 11.95 23.19 17.48
N PHE A 41 12.99 22.36 17.35
CA PHE A 41 14.35 22.71 17.75
C PHE A 41 14.90 23.85 16.90
N TRP A 42 14.68 23.81 15.58
CA TRP A 42 15.16 24.82 14.65
C TRP A 42 14.49 26.20 14.87
N ILE A 43 13.19 26.23 15.15
CA ILE A 43 12.44 27.49 15.32
C ILE A 43 12.74 28.19 16.66
N LYS A 44 12.98 27.45 17.75
CA LYS A 44 13.14 28.03 19.09
C LYS A 44 14.57 28.11 19.60
N GLY A 45 15.47 27.24 19.14
CA GLY A 45 16.83 27.13 19.67
C GLY A 45 17.74 28.28 19.24
N GLU A 46 17.67 28.68 17.96
CA GLU A 46 18.66 29.58 17.37
C GLU A 46 18.51 31.04 17.84
N ALA A 47 17.30 31.59 17.81
CA ALA A 47 17.08 32.98 18.22
C ALA A 47 17.48 33.27 19.68
N LYS A 48 17.22 32.31 20.59
CA LYS A 48 17.59 32.47 22.00
C LYS A 48 19.10 32.32 22.23
N TYR A 49 19.73 31.41 21.49
CA TYR A 49 21.18 31.22 21.55
C TYR A 49 21.91 32.48 21.05
N GLU A 50 21.44 33.08 19.95
CA GLU A 50 21.98 34.31 19.39
C GLU A 50 21.85 35.51 20.34
N GLN A 51 20.67 35.71 20.93
CA GLN A 51 20.46 36.77 21.91
C GLN A 51 21.37 36.62 23.13
N ASN A 52 21.63 35.38 23.58
CA ASN A 52 22.56 35.12 24.67
C ASN A 52 24.01 35.44 24.30
N ILE A 53 24.46 35.12 23.08
CA ILE A 53 25.80 35.48 22.61
C ILE A 53 25.96 37.00 22.55
N LEU A 54 24.96 37.71 22.01
CA LEU A 54 25.01 39.17 21.92
C LEU A 54 25.00 39.83 23.31
N LYS A 55 24.24 39.26 24.24
CA LYS A 55 24.25 39.66 25.64
C LYS A 55 25.63 39.47 26.28
N GLU A 56 26.21 38.27 26.15
CA GLU A 56 27.54 37.94 26.67
C GLU A 56 28.61 38.83 26.05
N TRP A 57 28.55 39.07 24.74
CA TRP A 57 29.45 39.98 24.05
C TRP A 57 29.35 41.41 24.59
N LEU A 58 28.15 41.97 24.79
CA LEU A 58 27.98 43.30 25.36
C LEU A 58 28.44 43.38 26.83
N GLU A 59 28.29 42.31 27.60
CA GLU A 59 28.69 42.26 29.01
C GLU A 59 30.20 42.06 29.20
N GLU A 60 30.83 41.26 28.34
CA GLU A 60 32.23 40.86 28.50
C GLU A 60 33.20 41.58 27.57
N ALA A 61 32.73 42.25 26.51
CA ALA A 61 33.62 42.93 25.58
C ALA A 61 34.39 44.05 26.28
N ARG A 62 35.72 43.95 26.22
CA ARG A 62 36.66 44.93 26.75
C ARG A 62 37.40 45.58 25.59
N VAL A 63 36.81 46.63 25.02
CA VAL A 63 37.45 47.35 23.90
C VAL A 63 38.68 48.14 24.34
N PHE A 64 38.65 48.67 25.57
CA PHE A 64 39.78 49.37 26.16
C PHE A 64 40.34 48.59 27.35
N ARG A 65 39.89 48.92 28.57
CA ARG A 65 40.32 48.26 29.81
C ARG A 65 39.17 47.76 30.67
N LYS A 66 37.97 48.29 30.45
CA LYS A 66 36.77 48.04 31.23
C LYS A 66 35.67 47.50 30.32
N SER A 67 34.81 46.66 30.87
CA SER A 67 33.59 46.23 30.19
C SER A 67 32.48 47.29 30.32
N LEU A 68 31.43 47.16 29.52
CA LEU A 68 30.30 48.07 29.57
C LEU A 68 29.63 48.13 30.95
N PRO A 69 29.37 46.99 31.65
CA PRO A 69 28.86 47.01 33.02
C PRO A 69 29.77 47.79 33.99
N GLU A 70 31.09 47.65 33.88
CA GLU A 70 32.04 48.37 34.74
C GLU A 70 32.03 49.88 34.48
N LEU A 71 31.86 50.31 33.23
CA LEU A 71 31.74 51.74 32.89
C LEU A 71 30.44 52.34 33.45
N ILE A 72 29.33 51.61 33.33
CA ILE A 72 28.03 52.01 33.90
C ILE A 72 28.09 52.08 35.43
N ASP A 73 28.73 51.11 36.09
CA ASP A 73 28.85 51.15 37.56
C ASP A 73 29.75 52.31 38.03
N ASN A 74 30.81 52.65 37.29
CA ASN A 74 31.63 53.82 37.59
C ASN A 74 30.87 55.13 37.41
N TYR A 75 30.04 55.23 36.37
CA TYR A 75 29.13 56.36 36.15
C TYR A 75 28.13 56.49 37.31
N ARG A 76 27.49 55.38 37.71
CA ARG A 76 26.56 55.34 38.84
C ARG A 76 27.22 55.79 40.13
N LYS A 77 28.39 55.25 40.48
CA LYS A 77 29.14 55.64 41.68
C LYS A 77 29.43 57.14 41.72
N LEU A 78 29.61 57.78 40.56
CA LEU A 78 29.83 59.21 40.47
C LEU A 78 28.56 60.02 40.76
N ILE A 79 27.42 59.60 40.21
CA ILE A 79 26.10 60.23 40.47
C ILE A 79 25.64 59.99 41.91
N SER A 80 25.82 58.79 42.45
CA SER A 80 25.45 58.49 43.84
C SER A 80 26.28 59.31 44.84
N ARG A 81 27.53 59.67 44.52
CA ARG A 81 28.36 60.55 45.36
C ARG A 81 27.87 61.99 45.42
N ASP A 82 27.15 62.47 44.40
CA ASP A 82 26.49 63.77 44.42
C ASP A 82 25.39 63.84 45.49
N SER A 83 24.64 62.74 45.64
CA SER A 83 23.56 62.65 46.63
C SER A 83 24.06 62.67 48.08
N THR A 84 25.35 62.37 48.29
CA THR A 84 25.99 62.44 49.61
C THR A 84 26.72 63.79 49.73
N LYS A 85 26.46 64.57 50.79
CA LYS A 85 26.99 65.94 51.00
C LYS A 85 28.55 66.10 51.05
N LEU A 86 29.29 65.08 50.66
CA LEU A 86 30.75 65.01 50.61
C LEU A 86 31.31 65.03 49.17
N GLY A 87 30.47 65.36 48.18
CA GLY A 87 30.83 65.36 46.76
C GLY A 87 31.68 66.57 46.32
N PRO A 88 32.34 66.48 45.14
CA PRO A 88 33.02 67.61 44.53
C PRO A 88 32.04 68.77 44.23
N PRO A 89 32.54 70.00 44.02
CA PRO A 89 31.73 71.14 43.60
C PRO A 89 30.83 70.78 42.40
N GLN A 90 29.60 71.30 42.37
CA GLN A 90 28.57 70.92 41.40
C GLN A 90 29.02 71.06 39.93
N ASP A 91 29.86 72.04 39.64
CA ASP A 91 30.38 72.26 38.28
C ASP A 91 31.47 71.24 37.90
N GLU A 92 32.35 70.86 38.83
CA GLU A 92 33.32 69.79 38.60
C GLU A 92 32.62 68.45 38.40
N LEU A 93 31.58 68.18 39.19
CA LEU A 93 30.79 66.96 39.02
C LEU A 93 30.13 66.89 37.65
N LYS A 94 29.51 67.98 37.16
CA LYS A 94 28.92 68.03 35.82
C LYS A 94 29.96 67.71 34.75
N GLN A 95 31.16 68.26 34.86
CA GLN A 95 32.26 67.95 33.95
C GLN A 95 32.65 66.47 34.03
N MET A 96 32.78 65.91 35.23
CA MET A 96 33.10 64.49 35.41
C MET A 96 32.01 63.57 34.84
N VAL A 97 30.72 63.90 35.03
CA VAL A 97 29.58 63.18 34.45
C VAL A 97 29.66 63.20 32.93
N LEU A 98 29.90 64.37 32.32
CA LEU A 98 30.04 64.51 30.87
C LEU A 98 31.21 63.69 30.33
N VAL A 99 32.37 63.71 31.00
CA VAL A 99 33.52 62.89 30.61
C VAL A 99 33.20 61.40 30.68
N ARG A 100 32.51 60.94 31.73
CA ARG A 100 32.11 59.52 31.85
C ARG A 100 31.07 59.12 30.82
N ARG A 101 30.16 60.03 30.47
CA ARG A 101 29.17 59.81 29.42
C ARG A 101 29.83 59.67 28.06
N GLU A 102 30.81 60.52 27.77
CA GLU A 102 31.65 60.44 26.57
C GLU A 102 32.47 59.15 26.54
N GLU A 103 33.03 58.69 27.67
CA GLU A 103 33.73 57.39 27.74
C GLU A 103 32.80 56.22 27.37
N ILE A 104 31.53 56.24 27.80
CA ILE A 104 30.54 55.22 27.43
C ILE A 104 30.20 55.32 25.94
N ASP A 105 30.00 56.52 25.40
CA ASP A 105 29.73 56.71 23.98
C ASP A 105 30.88 56.20 23.10
N GLN A 106 32.12 56.53 23.46
CA GLN A 106 33.31 56.04 22.77
C GLN A 106 33.45 54.52 22.85
N HIS A 107 33.08 53.92 24.00
CA HIS A 107 33.06 52.46 24.13
C HIS A 107 32.01 51.83 23.20
N LEU A 108 30.79 52.37 23.17
CA LEU A 108 29.73 51.90 22.27
C LEU A 108 30.14 52.03 20.80
N ARG A 109 30.76 53.16 20.45
CA ARG A 109 31.29 53.40 19.12
C ARG A 109 32.35 52.39 18.72
N ALA A 110 33.28 52.10 19.63
CA ALA A 110 34.34 51.14 19.40
C ALA A 110 33.85 49.68 19.40
N LEU A 111 32.71 49.38 20.02
CA LEU A 111 32.01 48.09 19.90
C LEU A 111 31.29 47.95 18.55
N GLY A 112 30.58 49.00 18.13
CA GLY A 112 29.68 48.95 16.99
C GLY A 112 30.34 49.23 15.63
N GLU A 113 31.34 50.09 15.56
CA GLU A 113 31.99 50.49 14.29
C GLU A 113 32.79 49.37 13.61
N PRO A 114 33.63 48.58 14.32
CA PRO A 114 34.40 47.52 13.68
C PRO A 114 33.55 46.45 12.98
N PRO A 115 32.52 45.86 13.63
CA PRO A 115 31.70 44.83 12.99
C PRO A 115 30.74 45.40 11.93
N THR A 116 30.33 46.67 12.05
CA THR A 116 29.30 47.25 11.17
C THR A 116 29.86 48.04 9.98
N LYS A 117 30.95 48.79 10.16
CA LYS A 117 31.47 49.75 9.16
C LYS A 117 32.81 49.36 8.56
N ILE A 118 33.71 48.78 9.36
CA ILE A 118 35.10 48.52 8.94
C ILE A 118 35.21 47.17 8.22
N HIS A 119 34.48 46.17 8.70
CA HIS A 119 34.51 44.82 8.15
C HIS A 119 33.12 44.32 7.72
N PRO A 120 32.35 45.09 6.92
CA PRO A 120 31.13 44.57 6.34
C PRO A 120 31.49 43.33 5.50
N ASP A 121 30.73 42.25 5.67
CA ASP A 121 30.83 40.99 4.91
C ASP A 121 32.08 40.10 5.12
N ILE A 122 33.11 40.55 5.84
CA ILE A 122 34.31 39.73 6.14
C ILE A 122 34.03 38.73 7.27
N LEU A 123 33.13 39.10 8.18
CA LEU A 123 32.74 38.29 9.32
C LEU A 123 31.31 37.78 9.12
N PRO A 124 31.10 36.62 8.48
CA PRO A 124 29.77 36.11 8.15
C PRO A 124 28.90 35.82 9.38
N LEU A 125 29.50 35.79 10.58
CA LEU A 125 28.84 35.54 11.86
C LEU A 125 28.52 36.81 12.66
N PHE A 126 29.03 37.98 12.25
CA PHE A 126 28.78 39.21 12.99
C PHE A 126 27.55 39.93 12.45
N PRO A 127 26.63 40.38 13.32
CA PRO A 127 25.49 41.18 12.89
C PRO A 127 25.90 42.62 12.54
N THR A 128 25.14 43.23 11.64
CA THR A 128 25.11 44.68 11.48
C THR A 128 24.35 45.29 12.64
N PHE A 129 24.98 46.21 13.37
CA PHE A 129 24.35 46.95 14.45
C PHE A 129 23.87 48.31 13.92
N TYR A 130 22.57 48.56 14.00
CA TYR A 130 22.00 49.85 13.59
C TYR A 130 22.17 50.90 14.66
N GLU A 131 21.82 50.54 15.90
CA GLU A 131 21.77 51.45 17.03
C GLU A 131 21.96 50.67 18.35
N ILE A 132 22.76 51.23 19.25
CA ILE A 132 22.94 50.77 20.62
C ILE A 132 22.53 51.90 21.55
N GLU A 133 21.51 51.67 22.35
CA GLU A 133 20.95 52.64 23.29
C GLU A 133 21.08 52.12 24.72
N ILE A 134 21.59 52.96 25.62
CA ILE A 134 21.71 52.68 27.05
C ILE A 134 20.84 53.67 27.80
N THR A 135 19.88 53.13 28.56
CA THR A 135 19.00 53.91 29.43
C THR A 135 19.34 53.60 30.88
N ILE A 136 19.77 54.62 31.62
CA ILE A 136 20.08 54.53 33.05
C ILE A 136 18.88 55.08 33.81
N ALA A 137 18.39 54.36 34.83
CA ALA A 137 17.14 54.68 35.53
C ALA A 137 17.14 56.10 36.12
N GLU A 138 18.27 56.54 36.65
CA GLU A 138 18.47 57.87 37.24
C GLU A 138 18.44 59.01 36.19
N GLU A 139 18.64 58.70 34.90
CA GLU A 139 18.68 59.68 33.81
C GLU A 139 17.93 59.17 32.58
N SER A 140 16.72 58.64 32.80
CA SER A 140 15.90 58.04 31.74
C SER A 140 15.55 59.02 30.60
N ASP A 141 15.61 60.33 30.86
CA ASP A 141 15.32 61.38 29.88
C ASP A 141 16.47 61.63 28.89
N ARG A 142 17.67 61.13 29.17
CA ARG A 142 18.86 61.33 28.32
C ARG A 142 19.58 60.01 28.10
N PRO A 143 19.06 59.10 27.27
CA PRO A 143 19.76 57.86 26.93
C PRO A 143 21.09 58.14 26.21
N ILE A 144 22.08 57.28 26.43
CA ILE A 144 23.36 57.32 25.69
C ILE A 144 23.17 56.45 24.45
N ARG A 145 23.36 57.03 23.26
CA ARG A 145 23.02 56.37 22.01
C ARG A 145 24.15 56.47 21.01
N TRP A 146 24.58 55.31 20.54
CA TRP A 146 25.40 55.20 19.34
C TRP A 146 24.55 54.74 18.16
N ALA A 147 24.69 55.40 17.01
CA ALA A 147 24.02 55.04 15.77
C ALA A 147 25.03 54.82 14.64
N SER A 148 24.81 53.77 13.85
CA SER A 148 25.65 53.45 12.70
C SER A 148 25.51 54.46 11.55
N GLY A 149 24.36 55.11 11.40
CA GLY A 149 24.04 55.96 10.25
C GLY A 149 23.69 55.18 8.98
N LEU A 150 23.52 53.85 9.07
CA LEU A 150 23.01 53.01 8.00
C LEU A 150 21.48 53.20 7.83
N PRO A 151 20.93 52.91 6.63
CA PRO A 151 19.49 53.01 6.40
C PRO A 151 18.73 52.04 7.32
N PHE A 152 18.05 52.59 8.33
CA PHE A 152 17.29 51.81 9.30
C PHE A 152 15.88 51.51 8.77
N ARG A 153 15.51 50.23 8.75
CA ARG A 153 14.15 49.77 8.47
C ARG A 153 13.66 48.89 9.63
N PRO A 154 12.66 49.32 10.40
CA PRO A 154 12.25 48.61 11.62
C PRO A 154 11.76 47.18 11.33
N GLU A 155 11.21 46.91 10.14
CA GLU A 155 10.72 45.58 9.75
C GLU A 155 11.83 44.54 9.52
N GLN A 156 13.06 44.99 9.26
CA GLN A 156 14.21 44.12 8.97
C GLN A 156 15.18 44.01 10.14
N CYS A 157 14.89 44.71 11.24
CA CYS A 157 15.74 44.77 12.42
C CYS A 157 15.17 43.89 13.54
N GLN A 158 16.05 43.14 14.20
CA GLN A 158 15.73 42.50 15.47
C GLN A 158 16.10 43.45 16.60
N VAL A 159 15.31 43.38 17.69
CA VAL A 159 15.52 44.20 18.89
C VAL A 159 15.88 43.27 20.04
N LEU A 160 17.03 43.51 20.66
CA LEU A 160 17.43 42.88 21.91
C LEU A 160 17.33 43.95 23.01
N GLU A 161 16.48 43.68 24.02
CA GLU A 161 16.33 44.54 25.19
C GLU A 161 16.57 43.71 26.46
N TYR A 162 17.52 44.14 27.29
CA TYR A 162 17.79 43.47 28.57
C TYR A 162 18.42 44.42 29.59
N MET A 163 18.38 44.02 30.86
CA MET A 163 19.04 44.73 31.96
C MET A 163 20.51 44.30 32.03
N ILE A 164 21.44 45.22 31.80
CA ILE A 164 22.89 44.94 31.87
C ILE A 164 23.43 45.12 33.30
N ALA A 165 22.81 46.01 34.07
CA ALA A 165 23.06 46.26 35.48
C ALA A 165 21.74 46.56 36.18
N GLU A 166 21.70 46.54 37.51
CA GLU A 166 20.47 46.71 38.31
C GLU A 166 19.60 47.91 37.87
N ASN A 167 20.22 49.00 37.41
CA ASN A 167 19.55 50.24 37.01
C ASN A 167 19.86 50.68 35.56
N ALA A 168 20.36 49.78 34.71
CA ALA A 168 20.68 50.12 33.32
C ALA A 168 20.09 49.11 32.33
N LYS A 169 19.35 49.63 31.35
CA LYS A 169 18.79 48.88 30.22
C LYS A 169 19.62 49.13 28.98
N VAL A 170 19.88 48.07 28.22
CA VAL A 170 20.47 48.16 26.89
C VAL A 170 19.41 47.75 25.88
N LYS A 171 19.26 48.58 24.86
CA LYS A 171 18.43 48.31 23.69
C LYS A 171 19.32 48.30 22.46
N LEU A 172 19.36 47.16 21.79
CA LEU A 172 20.19 46.90 20.63
C LEU A 172 19.32 46.62 19.41
N TYR A 173 19.51 47.39 18.34
CA TYR A 173 18.91 47.13 17.04
C TYR A 173 19.95 46.52 16.12
N TYR A 174 19.69 45.30 15.65
CA TYR A 174 20.67 44.55 14.86
C TYR A 174 20.03 43.73 13.74
N GLN A 175 20.83 43.38 12.74
CA GLN A 175 20.48 42.44 11.67
C GLN A 175 21.62 41.45 11.47
N LEU A 176 21.30 40.16 11.49
CA LEU A 176 22.29 39.10 11.37
C LEU A 176 22.55 38.75 9.89
N HIS A 177 23.80 38.90 9.43
CA HIS A 177 24.20 38.50 8.07
C HIS A 177 24.25 36.98 7.87
N ALA A 178 24.52 36.22 8.94
CA ALA A 178 24.51 34.77 8.91
C ALA A 178 23.12 34.22 8.54
N TYR A 179 22.04 34.91 8.91
CA TYR A 179 20.69 34.43 8.65
C TYR A 179 20.36 34.41 7.14
N ASP A 180 20.74 35.44 6.40
CA ASP A 180 20.47 35.51 4.94
C ASP A 180 21.40 34.60 4.12
N ARG A 181 22.69 34.48 4.51
CA ARG A 181 23.65 33.64 3.77
C ARG A 181 23.56 32.15 4.12
N ARG A 182 23.12 31.82 5.34
CA ARG A 182 22.89 30.41 5.74
C ARG A 182 21.61 29.87 5.14
N ARG A 183 20.60 30.70 4.85
CA ARG A 183 19.38 30.31 4.12
C ARG A 183 19.66 29.80 2.69
N SER A 184 20.67 30.34 1.99
CA SER A 184 21.06 29.84 0.66
C SER A 184 21.87 28.53 0.73
N ILE A 185 22.77 28.41 1.71
CA ILE A 185 23.54 27.17 1.98
C ILE A 185 22.63 26.07 2.57
N GLU A 186 21.59 26.44 3.31
CA GLU A 186 20.58 25.52 3.84
C GLU A 186 19.59 25.08 2.78
N GLN A 187 19.30 25.85 1.73
CA GLN A 187 18.60 25.32 0.56
C GLN A 187 19.37 24.17 -0.11
N GLU A 188 20.71 24.21 -0.11
CA GLU A 188 21.54 23.10 -0.56
C GLU A 188 21.52 21.91 0.42
N LYS A 189 21.48 22.14 1.73
CA LYS A 189 21.36 21.04 2.73
C LYS A 189 19.94 20.46 2.84
N LEU A 190 18.91 21.27 2.61
CA LEU A 190 17.52 20.87 2.45
C LEU A 190 17.33 20.02 1.18
N SER A 191 18.21 20.11 0.17
CA SER A 191 18.22 19.14 -0.93
C SER A 191 18.65 17.74 -0.46
N ARG A 192 19.60 17.65 0.49
CA ARG A 192 20.02 16.38 1.10
C ARG A 192 18.97 15.84 2.07
N GLY A 193 18.36 16.72 2.87
CA GLY A 193 17.22 16.37 3.75
C GLY A 193 15.98 15.97 2.95
N ARG A 194 15.65 16.68 1.86
CA ARG A 194 14.61 16.30 0.89
C ARG A 194 14.94 14.98 0.21
N TRP A 195 16.19 14.71 -0.14
CA TRP A 195 16.55 13.43 -0.74
C TRP A 195 16.38 12.27 0.26
N LEU A 196 16.80 12.44 1.51
CA LEU A 196 16.53 11.45 2.57
C LEU A 196 15.01 11.26 2.81
N PHE A 197 14.23 12.34 2.78
CA PHE A 197 12.77 12.27 2.85
C PHE A 197 12.15 11.58 1.63
N LEU A 198 12.61 11.89 0.42
CA LEU A 198 12.14 11.26 -0.82
C LEU A 198 12.52 9.78 -0.88
N VAL A 199 13.69 9.40 -0.37
CA VAL A 199 14.13 8.01 -0.24
C VAL A 199 13.26 7.29 0.79
N GLY A 200 13.01 7.89 1.97
CA GLY A 200 12.15 7.32 3.00
C GLY A 200 10.70 7.17 2.56
N ALA A 201 10.13 8.22 1.96
CA ALA A 201 8.79 8.21 1.39
C ALA A 201 8.68 7.23 0.21
N GLY A 202 9.70 7.15 -0.64
CA GLY A 202 9.78 6.19 -1.74
C GLY A 202 9.82 4.74 -1.25
N LEU A 203 10.58 4.45 -0.19
CA LEU A 203 10.59 3.13 0.46
C LEU A 203 9.22 2.78 1.06
N ALA A 204 8.58 3.70 1.77
CA ALA A 204 7.24 3.49 2.31
C ALA A 204 6.20 3.26 1.19
N LEU A 205 6.30 4.00 0.09
CA LEU A 205 5.44 3.84 -1.09
C LEU A 205 5.70 2.51 -1.80
N ALA A 206 6.95 2.07 -1.91
CA ALA A 206 7.30 0.77 -2.46
C ALA A 206 6.76 -0.39 -1.60
N VAL A 207 6.86 -0.30 -0.27
CA VAL A 207 6.32 -1.31 0.65
C VAL A 207 4.79 -1.37 0.57
N THR A 208 4.11 -0.22 0.49
CA THR A 208 2.64 -0.19 0.34
C THR A 208 2.18 -0.73 -1.01
N LEU A 209 2.84 -0.37 -2.11
CA LEU A 209 2.56 -0.92 -3.43
C LEU A 209 2.81 -2.43 -3.48
N GLN A 210 3.89 -2.93 -2.89
CA GLN A 210 4.19 -4.35 -2.84
C GLN A 210 3.13 -5.13 -2.04
N SER A 211 2.69 -4.58 -0.91
CA SER A 211 1.60 -5.13 -0.08
C SER A 211 0.27 -5.17 -0.82
N LEU A 212 -0.08 -4.09 -1.55
CA LEU A 212 -1.27 -4.07 -2.41
C LEU A 212 -1.16 -5.09 -3.54
N TYR A 213 -0.01 -5.18 -4.19
CA TYR A 213 0.22 -6.11 -5.29
C TYR A 213 0.08 -7.57 -4.84
N SER A 214 0.66 -7.95 -3.70
CA SER A 214 0.50 -9.30 -3.16
C SER A 214 -0.96 -9.62 -2.82
N TYR A 215 -1.68 -8.68 -2.21
CA TYR A 215 -3.10 -8.83 -1.89
C TYR A 215 -3.96 -9.05 -3.15
N PHE A 216 -3.75 -8.24 -4.20
CA PHE A 216 -4.48 -8.41 -5.46
C PHE A 216 -4.13 -9.72 -6.17
N ARG A 217 -2.86 -10.15 -6.11
CA ARG A 217 -2.41 -11.41 -6.72
C ARG A 217 -3.01 -12.65 -6.06
N GLU A 218 -3.19 -12.63 -4.74
CA GLU A 218 -3.87 -13.72 -4.03
C GLU A 218 -5.36 -13.77 -4.41
N ARG A 219 -5.98 -12.61 -4.57
CA ARG A 219 -7.41 -12.50 -4.92
C ARG A 219 -7.71 -13.01 -6.33
N THR A 220 -6.84 -12.77 -7.31
CA THR A 220 -7.01 -13.28 -8.68
C THR A 220 -6.89 -14.80 -8.74
N ARG A 221 -5.94 -15.39 -8.00
CA ARG A 221 -5.80 -16.86 -7.87
C ARG A 221 -7.03 -17.50 -7.26
N PHE A 222 -7.59 -16.89 -6.21
CA PHE A 222 -8.80 -17.39 -5.57
C PHE A 222 -9.99 -17.43 -6.54
N ILE A 223 -10.20 -16.35 -7.30
CA ILE A 223 -11.28 -16.27 -8.30
C ILE A 223 -11.06 -17.30 -9.42
N GLN A 224 -9.83 -17.48 -9.89
CA GLN A 224 -9.53 -18.43 -10.96
C GLN A 224 -9.72 -19.88 -10.52
N ALA A 225 -9.29 -20.23 -9.30
CA ALA A 225 -9.53 -21.55 -8.71
C ALA A 225 -11.03 -21.84 -8.59
N GLN A 226 -11.83 -20.84 -8.18
CA GLN A 226 -13.28 -20.98 -8.07
C GLN A 226 -13.93 -21.23 -9.44
N LYS A 227 -13.51 -20.51 -10.49
CA LYS A 227 -14.00 -20.72 -11.86
C LYS A 227 -13.66 -22.11 -12.40
N VAL A 228 -12.43 -22.59 -12.16
CA VAL A 228 -12.00 -23.93 -12.59
C VAL A 228 -12.81 -25.02 -11.89
N ASN A 229 -13.01 -24.90 -10.57
CA ASN A 229 -13.81 -25.87 -9.81
C ASN A 229 -15.28 -25.88 -10.25
N GLN A 230 -15.85 -24.71 -10.56
CA GLN A 230 -17.21 -24.64 -11.10
C GLN A 230 -17.30 -25.30 -12.48
N ALA A 231 -16.37 -25.02 -13.40
CA ALA A 231 -16.34 -25.63 -14.72
C ALA A 231 -16.18 -27.16 -14.66
N ALA A 232 -15.31 -27.66 -13.77
CA ALA A 232 -15.13 -29.09 -13.54
C ALA A 232 -16.42 -29.75 -13.02
N ALA A 233 -17.11 -29.11 -12.07
CA ALA A 233 -18.37 -29.61 -11.52
C ALA A 233 -19.51 -29.63 -12.56
N PHE A 234 -19.54 -28.67 -13.49
CA PHE A 234 -20.48 -28.69 -14.61
C PHE A 234 -20.17 -29.81 -15.61
N ALA A 235 -18.90 -29.98 -15.98
CA ALA A 235 -18.48 -31.05 -16.89
C ALA A 235 -18.78 -32.45 -16.32
N GLU A 236 -18.57 -32.66 -15.01
CA GLU A 236 -18.92 -33.93 -14.35
C GLU A 236 -20.43 -34.23 -14.44
N LYS A 237 -21.28 -33.22 -14.22
CA LYS A 237 -22.73 -33.39 -14.35
C LYS A 237 -23.16 -33.70 -15.77
N GLU A 238 -22.57 -33.06 -16.78
CA GLU A 238 -22.85 -33.33 -18.18
C GLU A 238 -22.44 -34.75 -18.58
N MET A 239 -21.26 -35.20 -18.14
CA MET A 239 -20.78 -36.56 -18.38
C MET A 239 -21.71 -37.60 -17.75
N LEU A 240 -22.16 -37.37 -16.51
CA LEU A 240 -23.11 -38.26 -15.85
C LEU A 240 -24.47 -38.27 -16.57
N ALA A 241 -24.97 -37.11 -17.01
CA ALA A 241 -26.21 -37.02 -17.77
C ALA A 241 -26.12 -37.79 -19.10
N GLN A 242 -25.01 -37.65 -19.83
CA GLN A 242 -24.76 -38.39 -21.06
C GLN A 242 -24.69 -39.91 -20.81
N GLN A 243 -24.03 -40.36 -19.74
CA GLN A 243 -23.99 -41.77 -19.38
C GLN A 243 -25.37 -42.32 -19.04
N LEU A 244 -26.22 -41.54 -18.36
CA LEU A 244 -27.59 -41.95 -18.07
C LEU A 244 -28.43 -42.06 -19.35
N VAL A 245 -28.31 -41.10 -20.28
CA VAL A 245 -28.99 -41.14 -21.58
C VAL A 245 -28.53 -42.34 -22.42
N ALA A 246 -27.21 -42.59 -22.48
CA ALA A 246 -26.66 -43.73 -23.22
C ALA A 246 -27.14 -45.07 -22.64
N LYS A 247 -27.16 -45.22 -21.31
CA LYS A 247 -27.69 -46.42 -20.64
C LYS A 247 -29.19 -46.60 -20.86
N ALA A 248 -29.96 -45.51 -20.91
CA ALA A 248 -31.39 -45.58 -21.22
C ALA A 248 -31.60 -46.06 -22.66
N ALA A 249 -30.87 -45.49 -23.64
CA ALA A 249 -30.94 -45.91 -25.03
C ALA A 249 -30.51 -47.37 -25.24
N GLU A 250 -29.49 -47.85 -24.50
CA GLU A 250 -29.07 -49.25 -24.54
C GLU A 250 -30.20 -50.17 -24.06
N LYS A 251 -30.84 -49.84 -22.93
CA LYS A 251 -31.99 -50.61 -22.41
C LYS A 251 -33.15 -50.65 -23.40
N ASP A 252 -33.52 -49.51 -23.98
CA ASP A 252 -34.60 -49.44 -24.96
C ASP A 252 -34.29 -50.29 -26.20
N SER A 253 -33.03 -50.30 -26.64
CA SER A 253 -32.60 -51.13 -27.78
C SER A 253 -32.68 -52.63 -27.49
N VAL A 254 -32.36 -53.04 -26.26
CA VAL A 254 -32.45 -54.43 -25.80
C VAL A 254 -33.91 -54.84 -25.65
N GLU A 255 -34.76 -53.97 -25.11
CA GLU A 255 -36.18 -54.21 -24.97
C GLU A 255 -36.87 -54.34 -26.34
N LEU A 256 -36.57 -53.45 -27.29
CA LEU A 256 -37.07 -53.54 -28.66
C LEU A 256 -36.63 -54.83 -29.36
N ARG A 257 -35.37 -55.26 -29.20
CA ARG A 257 -34.89 -56.55 -29.74
C ARG A 257 -35.66 -57.71 -29.13
N SER A 258 -35.84 -57.71 -27.80
CA SER A 258 -36.60 -58.75 -27.09
C SER A 258 -38.05 -58.83 -27.60
N GLN A 259 -38.72 -57.68 -27.73
CA GLN A 259 -40.08 -57.60 -28.29
C GLN A 259 -40.15 -58.10 -29.74
N MET A 260 -39.16 -57.76 -30.58
CA MET A 260 -39.11 -58.28 -31.96
C MET A 260 -38.94 -59.80 -32.00
N TYR A 261 -38.02 -60.37 -31.22
CA TYR A 261 -37.83 -61.83 -31.17
C TYR A 261 -39.08 -62.56 -30.66
N ALA A 262 -39.72 -62.02 -29.62
CA ALA A 262 -41.00 -62.55 -29.13
C ALA A 262 -42.10 -62.51 -30.21
N GLY A 263 -42.21 -61.40 -30.95
CA GLY A 263 -43.18 -61.24 -32.04
C GLY A 263 -42.92 -62.19 -33.21
N VAL A 264 -41.66 -62.38 -33.62
CA VAL A 264 -41.28 -63.33 -34.68
C VAL A 264 -41.63 -64.76 -34.28
N GLY A 265 -41.40 -65.17 -33.03
CA GLY A 265 -41.77 -66.50 -32.54
C GLY A 265 -43.28 -66.79 -32.63
N ILE A 266 -44.11 -65.82 -32.26
CA ILE A 266 -45.58 -65.93 -32.37
C ILE A 266 -46.01 -66.05 -33.84
N MET A 267 -45.47 -65.20 -34.72
CA MET A 267 -45.79 -65.23 -36.15
C MET A 267 -45.34 -66.54 -36.81
N ALA A 268 -44.11 -66.99 -36.56
CA ALA A 268 -43.58 -68.23 -37.09
C ALA A 268 -44.44 -69.44 -36.68
N GLY A 269 -44.94 -69.49 -35.45
CA GLY A 269 -45.87 -70.52 -34.98
C GLY A 269 -47.20 -70.51 -35.74
N SER A 270 -47.75 -69.33 -36.05
CA SER A 270 -48.97 -69.20 -36.85
C SER A 270 -48.77 -69.69 -38.29
N TYR A 271 -47.66 -69.29 -38.94
CA TYR A 271 -47.31 -69.76 -40.28
C TYR A 271 -47.04 -71.26 -40.34
N ALA A 272 -46.37 -71.82 -39.33
CA ALA A 272 -46.13 -73.27 -39.19
C ALA A 272 -47.42 -74.08 -39.26
N HIS A 273 -48.44 -73.64 -38.51
CA HIS A 273 -49.71 -74.33 -38.44
C HIS A 273 -50.43 -74.29 -39.80
N ASN A 274 -50.41 -73.13 -40.47
CA ASN A 274 -51.05 -72.95 -41.77
C ASN A 274 -50.38 -73.80 -42.87
N ILE A 275 -49.05 -73.81 -42.90
CA ILE A 275 -48.27 -74.61 -43.87
C ILE A 275 -48.46 -76.11 -43.65
N LYS A 276 -48.49 -76.58 -42.39
CA LYS A 276 -48.76 -77.99 -42.08
C LYS A 276 -50.11 -78.44 -42.61
N ASN A 277 -51.15 -77.61 -42.44
CA ASN A 277 -52.49 -77.93 -42.93
C ASN A 277 -52.55 -77.99 -44.46
N LEU A 278 -51.78 -77.15 -45.15
CA LEU A 278 -51.67 -77.16 -46.62
C LEU A 278 -50.92 -78.37 -47.17
N LEU A 279 -50.00 -78.99 -46.40
CA LEU A 279 -49.17 -80.11 -46.86
C LEU A 279 -49.73 -81.50 -46.47
N VAL A 280 -50.38 -81.62 -45.33
CA VAL A 280 -50.89 -82.91 -44.83
C VAL A 280 -52.01 -83.46 -45.72
N ARG A 281 -52.93 -82.60 -46.19
CA ARG A 281 -54.09 -83.03 -46.99
C ARG A 281 -53.69 -83.55 -48.39
N PRO A 282 -52.85 -82.84 -49.16
CA PRO A 282 -52.41 -83.33 -50.46
C PRO A 282 -51.59 -84.61 -50.37
N LEU A 283 -50.73 -84.75 -49.35
CA LEU A 283 -49.91 -85.95 -49.18
C LEU A 283 -50.77 -87.19 -48.86
N ASP A 284 -51.79 -87.06 -48.00
CA ASP A 284 -52.72 -88.15 -47.71
C ASP A 284 -53.55 -88.54 -48.96
N LEU A 285 -53.97 -87.56 -49.75
CA LEU A 285 -54.65 -87.82 -51.03
C LEU A 285 -53.74 -88.54 -52.03
N LEU A 286 -52.48 -88.11 -52.18
CA LEU A 286 -51.50 -88.75 -53.05
C LEU A 286 -51.24 -90.21 -52.64
N ARG A 287 -51.05 -90.46 -51.34
CA ARG A 287 -50.86 -91.82 -50.81
C ARG A 287 -52.04 -92.74 -51.11
N ARG A 288 -53.27 -92.23 -50.98
CA ARG A 288 -54.49 -92.98 -51.31
C ARG A 288 -54.60 -93.27 -52.81
N CYS A 289 -54.17 -92.34 -53.67
CA CYS A 289 -54.13 -92.55 -55.13
C CYS A 289 -53.11 -93.62 -55.54
N ILE A 290 -51.90 -93.60 -54.97
CA ILE A 290 -50.85 -94.59 -55.25
C ILE A 290 -51.25 -96.00 -54.78
N ALA A 291 -51.98 -96.10 -53.67
CA ALA A 291 -52.44 -97.40 -53.13
C ALA A 291 -53.50 -98.11 -53.99
N ASN A 292 -54.10 -97.43 -54.99
CA ASN A 292 -55.17 -97.99 -55.81
C ASN A 292 -54.59 -98.80 -57.00
N LYS A 293 -54.81 -100.12 -57.02
CA LYS A 293 -54.20 -101.12 -57.94
C LYS A 293 -54.55 -101.01 -59.44
N ALA A 294 -55.22 -99.93 -59.85
CA ALA A 294 -55.66 -99.71 -61.24
C ALA A 294 -54.79 -98.70 -62.01
N LEU A 295 -53.68 -98.23 -61.43
CA LEU A 295 -52.81 -97.25 -62.08
C LEU A 295 -51.80 -97.89 -63.03
N ASP A 296 -51.64 -97.27 -64.20
CA ASP A 296 -50.59 -97.57 -65.16
C ASP A 296 -49.19 -97.33 -64.56
N GLN A 297 -48.22 -98.18 -64.92
CA GLN A 297 -46.90 -98.28 -64.30
C GLN A 297 -46.13 -96.94 -64.36
N GLN A 298 -46.31 -96.18 -65.44
CA GLN A 298 -45.66 -94.88 -65.64
C GLN A 298 -46.23 -93.79 -64.72
N THR A 299 -47.54 -93.78 -64.50
CA THR A 299 -48.23 -92.80 -63.63
C THR A 299 -47.91 -93.04 -62.16
N SER A 300 -47.79 -94.30 -61.75
CA SER A 300 -47.37 -94.65 -60.38
C SER A 300 -45.93 -94.19 -60.09
N SER A 301 -45.02 -94.28 -61.07
CA SER A 301 -43.64 -93.80 -60.91
C SER A 301 -43.59 -92.29 -60.73
N MET A 302 -44.33 -91.53 -61.55
CA MET A 302 -44.37 -90.06 -61.45
C MET A 302 -45.01 -89.59 -60.12
N LEU A 303 -46.10 -90.23 -59.67
CA LEU A 303 -46.73 -89.89 -58.39
C LEU A 303 -45.83 -90.20 -57.19
N GLY A 304 -45.05 -91.29 -57.25
CA GLY A 304 -44.06 -91.61 -56.21
C GLY A 304 -42.94 -90.55 -56.13
N GLU A 305 -42.51 -90.00 -57.26
CA GLU A 305 -41.52 -88.91 -57.30
C GLU A 305 -42.08 -87.61 -56.69
N VAL A 306 -43.35 -87.30 -56.97
CA VAL A 306 -44.04 -86.14 -56.39
C VAL A 306 -44.23 -86.32 -54.88
N GLU A 307 -44.60 -87.51 -54.41
CA GLU A 307 -44.69 -87.82 -52.98
C GLU A 307 -43.34 -87.64 -52.28
N ASN A 308 -42.26 -88.18 -52.86
CA ASN A 308 -40.91 -88.04 -52.30
C ASN A 308 -40.48 -86.57 -52.22
N THR A 309 -40.80 -85.77 -53.23
CA THR A 309 -40.46 -84.35 -53.26
C THR A 309 -41.26 -83.54 -52.23
N LEU A 310 -42.57 -83.77 -52.14
CA LEU A 310 -43.43 -83.13 -51.12
C LEU A 310 -43.04 -83.55 -49.70
N GLY A 311 -42.70 -84.83 -49.50
CA GLY A 311 -42.19 -85.35 -48.24
C GLY A 311 -40.88 -84.67 -47.83
N ALA A 312 -39.93 -84.52 -48.76
CA ALA A 312 -38.67 -83.83 -48.51
C ALA A 312 -38.89 -82.34 -48.15
N VAL A 313 -39.82 -81.66 -48.82
CA VAL A 313 -40.19 -80.27 -48.51
C VAL A 313 -40.81 -80.14 -47.12
N ALA A 314 -41.70 -81.07 -46.75
CA ALA A 314 -42.31 -81.09 -45.42
C ALA A 314 -41.27 -81.28 -44.30
N VAL A 315 -40.31 -82.21 -44.48
CA VAL A 315 -39.23 -82.43 -43.51
C VAL A 315 -38.33 -81.21 -43.38
N ARG A 316 -37.96 -80.57 -44.50
CA ARG A 316 -37.10 -79.37 -44.48
C ARG A 316 -37.81 -78.17 -43.82
N LEU A 317 -39.12 -78.04 -44.02
CA LEU A 317 -39.94 -77.03 -43.34
C LEU A 317 -40.00 -77.27 -41.83
N GLU A 318 -40.15 -78.51 -41.38
CA GLU A 318 -40.16 -78.86 -39.96
C GLU A 318 -38.80 -78.54 -39.28
N GLN A 319 -37.69 -78.76 -39.99
CA GLN A 319 -36.35 -78.35 -39.53
C GLN A 319 -36.22 -76.82 -39.39
N ILE A 320 -36.69 -76.05 -40.38
CA ILE A 320 -36.66 -74.58 -40.32
C ILE A 320 -37.52 -74.06 -39.16
N LEU A 321 -38.71 -74.64 -38.96
CA LEU A 321 -39.61 -74.26 -37.88
C LEU A 321 -39.02 -74.58 -36.49
N ASN A 322 -38.37 -75.74 -36.33
CA ASN A 322 -37.70 -76.10 -35.08
C ASN A 322 -36.48 -75.21 -34.79
N ALA A 323 -35.79 -74.72 -35.82
CA ALA A 323 -34.68 -73.78 -35.67
C ALA A 323 -35.16 -72.38 -35.25
N VAL A 324 -36.32 -71.93 -35.74
CA VAL A 324 -36.90 -70.62 -35.38
C VAL A 324 -37.56 -70.62 -33.99
N ARG A 325 -37.94 -71.79 -33.46
CA ARG A 325 -38.57 -71.93 -32.14
C ARG A 325 -37.56 -72.06 -30.98
N ARG A 326 -36.29 -72.36 -31.27
CA ARG A 326 -35.20 -72.40 -30.27
C ARG A 326 -34.60 -71.02 -30.06
#